data_AF-B8ZVN6-F1
#
_entry.id   AF-B8ZVN6-F1
#
_cell.length_a   1.000
_cell.length_b   1.000
_cell.length_c   1.000
_cell.angle_alpha   90.00
_cell.angle_beta   90.00
_cell.angle_gamma   90.00
#
_symmetry.space_group_name_H-M   'P 1'
#
loop_
_entity.id
_entity.type
_entity.pdbx_description
1 polymer ?
#
loop_
_entity_poly.entity_id
_entity_poly.type
_entity_poly.pdbx_seq_one_letter_code
_entity_poly.pdbx_strand_id
1 'polypeptide(L)'
;MAFVSSGYNPDKPMENRISDIGPRKYDEFYPPVIAKNKGTWLYHEYIQPGVYYHVAESGDKVFTVRVGGARLMSTTHIREICEIAEKHCDGYVRFTTRNNIEFMVDSEDKVKPLVQDLESRKFAGGSYKFPVGGTGAGITNIIHTQGWIHCHTPATDASGPVKSTMDVLFDEFKNHRLPAHLRVSLACCLNMCGAVH
;
A
#
# COMPACT_ATOMS: atom_id res chain seq x y z
N MET A 1 28.21 -3.35 19.41
CA MET A 1 26.88 -3.94 19.64
C MET A 1 27.08 -5.27 20.37
N ALA A 2 26.32 -5.54 21.42
CA ALA A 2 26.35 -6.83 22.11
C ALA A 2 25.49 -7.86 21.34
N PHE A 3 25.84 -9.13 21.45
CA PHE A 3 24.99 -10.20 20.96
C PHE A 3 23.78 -10.36 21.89
N VAL A 4 22.58 -10.36 21.31
CA VAL A 4 21.32 -10.63 22.02
C VAL A 4 20.68 -11.84 21.35
N SER A 5 20.65 -12.98 22.04
CA SER A 5 20.07 -14.22 21.50
C SER A 5 18.56 -14.12 21.38
N SER A 6 18.00 -14.74 20.34
CA SER A 6 16.56 -14.96 20.20
C SER A 6 16.06 -16.18 20.99
N GLY A 7 16.96 -16.96 21.60
CA GLY A 7 16.69 -18.29 22.14
C GLY A 7 17.09 -19.45 21.21
N TYR A 8 17.52 -19.15 19.97
CA TYR A 8 18.10 -20.14 19.07
C TYR A 8 19.42 -20.71 19.62
N ASN A 9 19.60 -22.02 19.50
CA ASN A 9 20.81 -22.73 19.90
C ASN A 9 21.60 -23.22 18.66
N PRO A 10 22.81 -22.67 18.38
CA PRO A 10 23.61 -23.10 17.23
C PRO A 10 24.14 -24.53 17.35
N ASP A 11 24.33 -25.06 18.57
CA ASP A 11 24.77 -26.44 18.80
C ASP A 11 23.65 -27.47 18.59
N LYS A 12 22.39 -27.01 18.66
CA LYS A 12 21.19 -27.82 18.48
C LYS A 12 20.24 -27.15 17.49
N PRO A 13 20.63 -27.02 16.21
CA PRO A 13 19.92 -26.19 15.25
C PRO A 13 18.51 -26.68 14.90
N MET A 14 18.15 -27.90 15.29
CA MET A 14 16.82 -28.49 15.06
C MET A 14 15.91 -28.45 16.29
N GLU A 15 16.46 -28.15 17.48
CA GLU A 15 15.68 -28.03 18.71
C GLU A 15 14.78 -26.79 18.63
N ASN A 16 13.48 -26.94 18.95
CA ASN A 16 12.47 -25.87 18.92
C ASN A 16 12.28 -25.17 17.55
N ARG A 17 12.71 -25.79 16.44
CA ARG A 17 12.47 -25.26 15.10
C ARG A 17 11.00 -25.45 14.69
N ILE A 18 10.30 -24.34 14.44
CA ILE A 18 8.96 -24.33 13.83
C ILE A 18 9.13 -24.11 12.32
N SER A 19 8.55 -24.98 11.49
CA SER A 19 8.57 -24.89 10.02
C SER A 19 7.19 -25.16 9.42
N ASP A 20 7.02 -24.86 8.13
CA ASP A 20 5.84 -25.23 7.32
C ASP A 20 4.48 -24.67 7.81
N ILE A 21 4.49 -23.56 8.55
CA ILE A 21 3.28 -22.90 9.09
C ILE A 21 2.54 -21.99 8.09
N GLY A 22 3.16 -21.62 6.97
CA GLY A 22 2.58 -20.68 5.99
C GLY A 22 2.35 -19.26 6.55
N PRO A 23 1.51 -18.44 5.87
CA PRO A 23 1.13 -17.11 6.35
C PRO A 23 0.03 -17.16 7.41
N ARG A 24 -0.12 -16.09 8.19
CA ARG A 24 -1.32 -15.84 9.00
C ARG A 24 -2.54 -15.72 8.10
N LYS A 25 -3.71 -16.15 8.57
CA LYS A 25 -4.92 -16.11 7.77
C LYS A 25 -5.40 -14.66 7.67
N TYR A 26 -5.81 -14.24 6.48
CA TYR A 26 -6.13 -12.84 6.21
C TYR A 26 -7.31 -12.29 7.04
N ASP A 27 -8.22 -13.16 7.48
CA ASP A 27 -9.44 -12.77 8.20
C ASP A 27 -9.20 -12.41 9.66
N GLU A 28 -8.01 -12.72 10.18
CA GLU A 28 -7.52 -12.21 11.46
C GLU A 28 -7.30 -10.68 11.44
N PHE A 29 -7.23 -10.06 10.25
CA PHE A 29 -6.89 -8.65 10.06
C PHE A 29 -7.98 -7.85 9.34
N TYR A 30 -9.19 -8.39 9.22
CA TYR A 30 -10.28 -7.62 8.60
C TYR A 30 -10.80 -6.54 9.54
N PRO A 31 -11.03 -5.31 9.03
CA PRO A 31 -11.92 -4.37 9.71
C PRO A 31 -13.30 -5.03 9.94
N PRO A 32 -13.99 -4.76 11.06
CA PRO A 32 -15.26 -5.39 11.38
C PRO A 32 -16.31 -5.29 10.25
N VAL A 33 -16.40 -4.13 9.58
CA VAL A 33 -17.32 -3.92 8.45
C VAL A 33 -16.98 -4.82 7.25
N ILE A 34 -15.69 -5.12 7.02
CA ILE A 34 -15.25 -6.03 5.98
C ILE A 34 -15.57 -7.47 6.36
N ALA A 35 -15.28 -7.88 7.59
CA ALA A 35 -15.56 -9.22 8.08
C ALA A 35 -17.05 -9.56 8.00
N LYS A 36 -17.91 -8.63 8.45
CA LYS A 36 -19.38 -8.76 8.47
C LYS A 36 -19.98 -8.92 7.07
N ASN A 37 -19.48 -8.14 6.09
CA ASN A 37 -20.10 -8.02 4.76
C ASN A 37 -19.30 -8.74 3.65
N LYS A 38 -18.35 -9.62 4.03
CA LYS A 38 -17.53 -10.34 3.06
C LYS A 38 -18.41 -11.25 2.18
N GLY A 39 -18.45 -10.93 0.89
CA GLY A 39 -19.19 -11.71 -0.11
C GLY A 39 -20.60 -11.20 -0.41
N THR A 40 -21.04 -10.13 0.25
CA THR A 40 -22.38 -9.53 0.09
C THR A 40 -22.29 -8.07 -0.33
N TRP A 41 -21.26 -7.71 -1.11
CA TRP A 41 -21.08 -6.36 -1.67
C TRP A 41 -21.92 -6.19 -2.94
N LEU A 42 -22.70 -5.10 -3.00
CA LEU A 42 -23.57 -4.79 -4.12
C LEU A 42 -22.87 -3.96 -5.20
N TYR A 43 -22.27 -2.83 -4.81
CA TYR A 43 -21.65 -1.90 -5.75
C TYR A 43 -20.56 -1.07 -5.07
N HIS A 44 -19.82 -0.33 -5.89
CA HIS A 44 -18.81 0.61 -5.46
C HIS A 44 -18.88 1.88 -6.31
N GLU A 45 -18.46 3.00 -5.74
CA GLU A 45 -18.39 4.29 -6.43
C GLU A 45 -17.17 5.09 -5.99
N TYR A 46 -16.63 5.88 -6.92
CA TYR A 46 -15.57 6.86 -6.64
C TYR A 46 -16.20 8.19 -6.20
N ILE A 47 -15.76 8.70 -5.06
CA ILE A 47 -16.16 10.04 -4.56
C ILE A 47 -15.25 11.10 -5.20
N GLN A 48 -13.94 10.82 -5.20
CA GLN A 48 -12.89 11.68 -5.75
C GLN A 48 -11.63 10.83 -6.03
N PRO A 49 -10.60 11.37 -6.70
CA PRO A 49 -9.33 10.66 -6.83
C PRO A 49 -8.78 10.18 -5.47
N GLY A 50 -8.49 8.89 -5.39
CA GLY A 50 -8.02 8.21 -4.18
C GLY A 50 -9.09 7.86 -3.15
N VAL A 51 -10.37 8.21 -3.35
CA VAL A 51 -11.44 7.93 -2.37
C VAL A 51 -12.64 7.25 -3.05
N TYR A 52 -13.05 6.12 -2.50
CA TYR A 52 -14.20 5.36 -2.97
C TYR A 52 -14.90 4.65 -1.81
N TYR A 53 -16.10 4.14 -2.04
CA TYR A 53 -16.79 3.30 -1.07
C TYR A 53 -17.38 2.05 -1.72
N HIS A 54 -17.67 1.06 -0.88
CA HIS A 54 -18.47 -0.11 -1.23
C HIS A 54 -19.75 -0.10 -0.38
N VAL A 55 -20.84 -0.62 -0.95
CA VAL A 55 -22.12 -0.79 -0.27
C VAL A 55 -22.48 -2.27 -0.22
N ALA A 56 -22.84 -2.76 0.96
CA ALA A 56 -23.28 -4.14 1.17
C ALA A 56 -24.79 -4.29 0.99
N GLU A 57 -25.27 -5.52 0.84
CA GLU A 57 -26.69 -5.87 0.84
C GLU A 57 -27.44 -5.38 2.09
N SER A 58 -26.74 -5.31 3.22
CA SER A 58 -27.25 -4.78 4.50
C SER A 58 -27.47 -3.27 4.51
N GLY A 59 -26.93 -2.54 3.52
CA GLY A 59 -26.82 -1.09 3.50
C GLY A 59 -25.56 -0.55 4.18
N ASP A 60 -24.76 -1.40 4.84
CA ASP A 60 -23.47 -0.99 5.41
C ASP A 60 -22.55 -0.44 4.31
N LYS A 61 -21.79 0.60 4.66
CA LYS A 61 -20.79 1.19 3.77
C LYS A 61 -19.39 1.05 4.37
N VAL A 62 -18.40 0.92 3.49
CA VAL A 62 -16.99 1.09 3.84
C VAL A 62 -16.34 2.04 2.86
N PHE A 63 -15.75 3.10 3.38
CA PHE A 63 -15.03 4.11 2.63
C PHE A 63 -13.55 3.79 2.67
N THR A 64 -12.88 3.86 1.53
CA THR A 64 -11.46 3.57 1.38
C THR A 64 -10.74 4.80 0.85
N VAL A 65 -9.67 5.19 1.54
CA VAL A 65 -8.72 6.22 1.11
C VAL A 65 -7.44 5.54 0.69
N ARG A 66 -7.15 5.56 -0.61
CA ARG A 66 -5.92 5.03 -1.22
C ARG A 66 -4.85 6.12 -1.29
N VAL A 67 -3.65 5.78 -0.84
CA VAL A 67 -2.48 6.65 -0.92
C VAL A 67 -1.31 5.97 -1.62
N GLY A 68 -0.47 6.78 -2.26
CA GLY A 68 0.79 6.33 -2.85
C GLY A 68 1.76 5.83 -1.77
N GLY A 69 2.56 4.83 -2.12
CA GLY A 69 3.64 4.33 -1.28
C GLY A 69 4.89 4.06 -2.12
N ALA A 70 6.08 4.31 -1.57
CA ALA A 70 7.34 4.14 -2.31
C ALA A 70 7.74 2.66 -2.51
N ARG A 71 6.96 1.71 -1.98
CA ARG A 71 7.26 0.27 -1.85
C ARG A 71 8.49 -0.01 -0.97
N LEU A 72 9.66 0.51 -1.34
CA LEU A 72 10.82 0.53 -0.45
C LEU A 72 10.59 1.58 0.64
N MET A 73 10.55 1.15 1.90
CA MET A 73 10.25 2.02 3.03
C MET A 73 10.99 1.60 4.30
N SER A 74 11.19 2.57 5.19
CA SER A 74 11.78 2.31 6.51
C SER A 74 10.75 1.76 7.49
N THR A 75 11.23 1.11 8.56
CA THR A 75 10.37 0.69 9.67
C THR A 75 9.70 1.88 10.37
N THR A 76 10.35 3.05 10.41
CA THR A 76 9.74 4.29 10.92
C THR A 76 8.53 4.71 10.10
N HIS A 77 8.59 4.60 8.77
CA HIS A 77 7.47 4.92 7.91
C HIS A 77 6.31 3.91 8.06
N ILE A 78 6.63 2.62 8.25
CA ILE A 78 5.62 1.60 8.59
C ILE A 78 4.93 1.92 9.91
N ARG A 79 5.68 2.34 10.95
CA ARG A 79 5.10 2.76 12.23
C ARG A 79 4.19 3.98 12.10
N GLU A 80 4.53 4.93 11.23
CA GLU A 80 3.67 6.09 10.94
C GLU A 80 2.38 5.67 10.18
N ILE A 81 2.45 4.66 9.31
CA ILE A 81 1.25 4.05 8.71
C ILE A 81 0.36 3.44 9.81
N CYS A 82 0.95 2.71 10.77
CA CYS A 82 0.20 2.13 11.89
C CYS A 82 -0.41 3.20 12.81
N GLU A 83 0.31 4.28 13.10
CA GLU A 83 -0.20 5.43 13.87
C GLU A 83 -1.48 6.00 13.24
N ILE A 84 -1.48 6.20 11.91
CA ILE A 84 -2.66 6.70 11.19
C ILE A 84 -3.80 5.67 11.25
N ALA A 85 -3.49 4.39 11.07
CA ALA A 85 -4.47 3.32 11.13
C ALA A 85 -5.12 3.21 12.52
N GLU A 86 -4.35 3.32 13.60
CA GLU A 86 -4.85 3.34 14.98
C GLU A 86 -5.73 4.57 15.23
N LYS A 87 -5.31 5.74 14.72
CA LYS A 87 -6.03 7.00 14.92
C LYS A 87 -7.36 7.09 14.18
N HIS A 88 -7.45 6.54 12.97
CA HIS A 88 -8.60 6.75 12.07
C HIS A 88 -9.36 5.48 11.69
N CYS A 89 -8.73 4.31 11.80
CA CYS A 89 -9.18 3.05 11.19
C CYS A 89 -9.16 1.86 12.15
N ASP A 90 -9.21 2.11 13.47
CA ASP A 90 -9.20 1.09 14.53
C ASP A 90 -8.02 0.11 14.44
N GLY A 91 -6.88 0.58 13.93
CA GLY A 91 -5.65 -0.21 13.75
C GLY A 91 -5.61 -1.03 12.45
N TYR A 92 -6.63 -0.95 11.59
CA TYR A 92 -6.68 -1.69 10.34
C TYR A 92 -6.13 -0.89 9.16
N VAL A 93 -5.30 -1.54 8.36
CA VAL A 93 -4.75 -1.00 7.10
C VAL A 93 -4.46 -2.15 6.15
N ARG A 94 -4.52 -1.90 4.84
CA ARG A 94 -4.12 -2.89 3.84
C ARG A 94 -3.20 -2.28 2.79
N PHE A 95 -2.51 -3.15 2.06
CA PHE A 95 -1.73 -2.78 0.89
C PHE A 95 -2.39 -3.33 -0.37
N THR A 96 -2.30 -2.58 -1.47
CA THR A 96 -2.83 -3.00 -2.76
C THR A 96 -1.81 -3.86 -3.51
N THR A 97 -2.27 -4.56 -4.55
CA THR A 97 -1.41 -5.30 -5.47
C THR A 97 -0.43 -4.42 -6.24
N ARG A 98 -0.53 -3.08 -6.12
CA ARG A 98 0.41 -2.11 -6.70
C ARG A 98 1.17 -1.31 -5.65
N ASN A 99 1.30 -1.85 -4.45
CA ASN A 99 2.08 -1.28 -3.34
C ASN A 99 1.61 0.09 -2.87
N ASN A 100 0.35 0.45 -3.16
CA ASN A 100 -0.33 1.56 -2.48
C ASN A 100 -0.82 1.09 -1.11
N ILE A 101 -1.11 2.06 -0.25
CA ILE A 101 -1.69 1.82 1.08
C ILE A 101 -3.15 2.24 1.04
N GLU A 102 -4.01 1.49 1.72
CA GLU A 102 -5.43 1.81 1.85
C GLU A 102 -5.86 1.80 3.31
N PHE A 103 -6.45 2.92 3.71
CA PHE A 103 -7.09 3.13 5.00
C PHE A 103 -8.60 3.05 4.80
N MET A 104 -9.30 2.37 5.71
CA MET A 104 -10.74 2.12 5.60
C MET A 104 -11.46 2.67 6.82
N VAL A 105 -12.57 3.37 6.59
CA VAL A 105 -13.48 3.89 7.62
C VAL A 105 -14.92 3.48 7.30
N ASP A 106 -15.74 3.34 8.31
CA ASP A 106 -17.12 2.84 8.22
C ASP A 106 -18.18 3.94 8.03
N SER A 107 -17.78 5.22 8.05
CA SER A 107 -18.68 6.36 7.88
C SER A 107 -18.07 7.48 7.02
N GLU A 108 -18.92 8.21 6.31
CA GLU A 108 -18.51 9.24 5.35
C GLU A 108 -17.88 10.47 6.03
N ASP A 109 -18.37 10.83 7.21
CA ASP A 109 -17.88 11.96 8.00
C ASP A 109 -16.41 11.79 8.45
N LYS A 110 -15.93 10.54 8.56
CA LYS A 110 -14.53 10.21 8.89
C LYS A 110 -13.58 10.37 7.71
N VAL A 111 -14.08 10.41 6.47
CA VAL A 111 -13.25 10.46 5.25
C VAL A 111 -12.46 11.77 5.18
N LYS A 112 -13.12 12.92 5.38
CA LYS A 112 -12.46 14.23 5.25
C LYS A 112 -11.33 14.43 6.29
N PRO A 113 -11.53 14.15 7.59
CA PRO A 113 -10.44 14.18 8.57
C PRO A 113 -9.24 13.30 8.20
N LEU A 114 -9.49 12.08 7.74
CA LEU A 114 -8.45 11.15 7.31
C LEU A 114 -7.66 11.69 6.11
N VAL A 115 -8.35 12.14 5.06
CA VAL A 115 -7.71 12.72 3.87
C VAL A 115 -6.85 13.94 4.23
N GLN A 116 -7.34 14.82 5.11
CA GLN A 116 -6.58 15.99 5.55
C GLN A 116 -5.31 15.63 6.32
N ASP A 117 -5.37 14.64 7.23
CA ASP A 117 -4.20 14.15 7.95
C ASP A 117 -3.16 13.57 6.98
N LEU A 118 -3.59 12.69 6.06
CA LEU A 118 -2.73 12.06 5.06
C LEU A 118 -2.03 13.09 4.16
N GLU A 119 -2.77 14.06 3.62
CA GLU A 119 -2.24 15.09 2.71
C GLU A 119 -1.33 16.12 3.43
N SER A 120 -1.49 16.30 4.74
CA SER A 120 -0.64 17.19 5.54
C SER A 120 0.77 16.64 5.77
N ARG A 121 0.95 15.32 5.64
CA ARG A 121 2.20 14.62 6.00
C ARG A 121 3.21 14.65 4.86
N LYS A 122 4.33 15.34 5.10
CA LYS A 122 5.45 15.47 4.16
C LYS A 122 6.78 15.05 4.79
N PHE A 123 7.70 14.56 3.97
CA PHE A 123 9.10 14.43 4.37
C PHE A 123 9.75 15.82 4.45
N ALA A 124 10.85 15.95 5.16
CA ALA A 124 11.59 17.21 5.26
C ALA A 124 12.03 17.76 3.88
N GLY A 125 12.26 16.88 2.90
CA GLY A 125 12.55 17.24 1.51
C GLY A 125 11.32 17.69 0.67
N GLY A 126 10.14 17.81 1.28
CA GLY A 126 8.93 18.35 0.65
C GLY A 126 8.02 17.35 -0.06
N SER A 127 8.47 16.11 -0.29
CA SER A 127 7.62 15.08 -0.89
C SER A 127 6.51 14.65 0.06
N TYR A 128 5.32 14.37 -0.50
CA TYR A 128 4.22 13.78 0.25
C TYR A 128 4.61 12.41 0.79
N LYS A 129 4.27 12.15 2.05
CA LYS A 129 4.38 10.81 2.64
C LYS A 129 3.25 9.91 2.17
N PHE A 130 2.03 10.46 2.08
CA PHE A 130 0.81 9.71 1.79
C PHE A 130 -0.10 10.46 0.79
N PRO A 131 0.35 10.70 -0.46
CA PRO A 131 -0.47 11.40 -1.44
C PRO A 131 -1.70 10.56 -1.79
N VAL A 132 -2.90 11.12 -1.64
CA VAL A 132 -4.20 10.45 -1.91
C VAL A 132 -4.44 10.39 -3.42
N GLY A 133 -4.69 9.21 -4.00
CA GLY A 133 -4.88 9.09 -5.44
C GLY A 133 -4.85 7.65 -5.98
N GLY A 134 -4.56 7.51 -7.28
CA GLY A 134 -4.32 6.22 -7.93
C GLY A 134 -5.55 5.32 -8.06
N THR A 135 -6.72 5.93 -8.21
CA THR A 135 -8.01 5.27 -8.52
C THR A 135 -8.51 5.70 -9.90
N GLY A 136 -9.52 5.02 -10.45
CA GLY A 136 -10.21 5.45 -11.68
C GLY A 136 -9.30 5.52 -12.92
N ALA A 137 -9.70 6.36 -13.87
CA ALA A 137 -9.01 6.55 -15.15
C ALA A 137 -7.87 7.57 -15.03
N GLY A 138 -6.82 7.20 -14.29
CA GLY A 138 -5.59 7.97 -14.14
C GLY A 138 -4.36 7.05 -14.24
N ILE A 139 -3.29 7.42 -13.55
CA ILE A 139 -2.11 6.56 -13.36
C ILE A 139 -2.03 6.16 -11.90
N THR A 140 -1.95 4.86 -11.65
CA THR A 140 -1.61 4.36 -10.32
C THR A 140 -0.12 4.06 -10.22
N ASN A 141 0.33 3.60 -9.06
CA ASN A 141 1.73 3.37 -8.76
C ASN A 141 2.42 2.38 -9.72
N ILE A 142 3.74 2.46 -9.81
CA ILE A 142 4.58 1.68 -10.72
C ILE A 142 5.07 0.40 -10.01
N ILE A 143 4.69 -0.76 -10.55
CA ILE A 143 5.29 -2.04 -10.15
C ILE A 143 6.75 -2.03 -10.59
N HIS A 144 7.66 -2.27 -9.65
CA HIS A 144 9.08 -2.21 -9.93
C HIS A 144 9.90 -3.21 -9.12
N THR A 145 11.15 -3.37 -9.51
CA THR A 145 12.07 -4.42 -9.02
C THR A 145 13.10 -3.89 -8.02
N GLN A 146 14.14 -4.67 -7.76
CA GLN A 146 15.21 -4.31 -6.84
C GLN A 146 16.16 -3.24 -7.39
N GLY A 147 16.53 -3.30 -8.68
CA GLY A 147 17.54 -2.38 -9.24
C GLY A 147 18.90 -2.52 -8.54
N TRP A 148 19.62 -1.40 -8.41
CA TRP A 148 20.95 -1.36 -7.79
C TRP A 148 20.91 -1.51 -6.27
N ILE A 149 19.72 -1.46 -5.66
CA ILE A 149 19.56 -1.55 -4.20
C ILE A 149 19.90 -2.94 -3.67
N HIS A 150 19.70 -4.00 -4.48
CA HIS A 150 19.88 -5.37 -3.97
C HIS A 150 20.16 -6.43 -5.04
N CYS A 151 19.87 -6.21 -6.33
CA CYS A 151 20.08 -7.24 -7.34
C CYS A 151 21.52 -7.22 -7.85
N HIS A 152 22.07 -8.39 -8.21
CA HIS A 152 23.40 -8.52 -8.83
C HIS A 152 23.36 -8.65 -10.37
N THR A 153 22.17 -8.79 -10.97
CA THR A 153 21.96 -8.78 -12.43
C THR A 153 21.23 -7.55 -13.01
N PRO A 154 21.16 -6.38 -12.36
CA PRO A 154 20.44 -5.23 -12.91
C PRO A 154 21.23 -4.62 -14.07
N ALA A 155 20.52 -4.28 -15.14
CA ALA A 155 21.02 -3.43 -16.22
C ALA A 155 20.68 -1.94 -16.00
N THR A 156 19.79 -1.64 -15.04
CA THR A 156 19.42 -0.28 -14.61
C THR A 156 18.91 -0.30 -13.17
N ASP A 157 18.81 0.86 -12.52
CA ASP A 157 18.14 0.98 -11.23
C ASP A 157 16.61 0.82 -11.36
N ALA A 158 15.93 0.64 -10.23
CA ALA A 158 14.47 0.61 -10.16
C ALA A 158 13.88 1.80 -9.41
N SER A 159 14.32 2.06 -8.18
CA SER A 159 13.68 3.06 -7.31
C SER A 159 13.87 4.49 -7.81
N GLY A 160 15.07 4.82 -8.32
CA GLY A 160 15.38 6.12 -8.91
C GLY A 160 14.50 6.43 -10.14
N PRO A 161 14.51 5.58 -11.19
CA PRO A 161 13.63 5.75 -12.34
C PRO A 161 12.14 5.87 -11.97
N VAL A 162 11.64 5.01 -11.07
CA VAL A 162 10.25 5.09 -10.60
C VAL A 162 9.93 6.43 -9.96
N LYS A 163 10.80 6.92 -9.07
CA LYS A 163 10.63 8.23 -8.44
C LYS A 163 10.59 9.33 -9.50
N SER A 164 11.56 9.36 -10.41
CA SER A 164 11.62 10.40 -11.45
C SER A 164 10.38 10.39 -12.36
N THR A 165 9.88 9.21 -12.74
CA THR A 165 8.70 9.07 -13.58
C THR A 165 7.43 9.46 -12.84
N MET A 166 7.27 9.02 -11.59
CA MET A 166 6.08 9.36 -10.78
C MET A 166 6.01 10.85 -10.41
N ASP A 167 7.14 11.56 -10.36
CA ASP A 167 7.14 13.01 -10.17
C ASP A 167 6.56 13.76 -11.37
N VAL A 168 6.89 13.31 -12.59
CA VAL A 168 6.32 13.88 -13.83
C VAL A 168 4.85 13.49 -13.98
N LEU A 169 4.49 12.27 -13.59
CA LEU A 169 3.13 11.73 -13.73
C LEU A 169 2.25 12.00 -12.50
N PHE A 170 2.70 12.82 -11.55
CA PHE A 170 2.00 13.01 -10.27
C PHE A 170 0.60 13.56 -10.45
N ASP A 171 0.39 14.48 -11.41
CA ASP A 171 -0.93 15.01 -11.72
C ASP A 171 -1.89 13.93 -12.21
N GLU A 172 -1.42 12.92 -12.96
CA GLU A 172 -2.25 11.78 -13.39
C GLU A 172 -2.57 10.82 -12.25
N PHE A 173 -1.71 10.77 -11.22
CA PHE A 173 -1.99 10.03 -10.00
C PHE A 173 -3.09 10.69 -9.17
N LYS A 174 -3.17 12.02 -9.22
CA LYS A 174 -4.13 12.84 -8.47
C LYS A 174 -5.46 13.06 -9.20
N ASN A 175 -5.66 12.55 -10.41
CA ASN A 175 -6.83 12.84 -11.26
C ASN A 175 -7.38 11.63 -12.03
N HIS A 176 -8.59 11.75 -12.57
CA HIS A 176 -9.26 10.77 -13.43
C HIS A 176 -9.46 11.30 -14.86
N ARG A 177 -8.38 11.73 -15.52
CA ARG A 177 -8.47 12.44 -16.82
C ARG A 177 -7.99 11.65 -18.04
N LEU A 178 -7.57 10.40 -17.85
CA LEU A 178 -7.16 9.53 -18.94
C LEU A 178 -8.37 8.78 -19.54
N PRO A 179 -8.31 8.31 -20.80
CA PRO A 179 -9.39 7.53 -21.41
C PRO A 179 -9.68 6.21 -20.67
N ALA A 180 -8.66 5.64 -20.03
CA ALA A 180 -8.74 4.44 -19.21
C ALA A 180 -7.60 4.44 -18.18
N HIS A 181 -7.66 3.50 -17.24
CA HIS A 181 -6.61 3.34 -16.24
C HIS A 181 -5.29 2.87 -16.90
N LEU A 182 -4.24 3.68 -16.82
CA LEU A 182 -2.95 3.38 -17.42
C LEU A 182 -2.00 2.78 -16.38
N ARG A 183 -1.39 1.65 -16.73
CA ARG A 183 -0.46 0.91 -15.87
C ARG A 183 0.95 1.01 -16.42
N VAL A 184 1.87 1.49 -15.58
CA VAL A 184 3.30 1.52 -15.87
C VAL A 184 4.00 0.49 -14.98
N SER A 185 4.96 -0.25 -15.52
CA SER A 185 5.79 -1.18 -14.76
C SER A 185 7.24 -1.04 -15.20
N LEU A 186 8.18 -1.37 -14.31
CA LEU A 186 9.61 -1.33 -14.59
C LEU A 186 10.28 -2.61 -14.09
N ALA A 187 11.16 -3.18 -14.91
CA ALA A 187 12.06 -4.24 -14.49
C ALA A 187 13.50 -3.82 -14.79
N CYS A 188 14.38 -4.08 -13.82
CA CYS A 188 15.79 -3.71 -13.91
C CYS A 188 16.61 -4.57 -14.88
N CYS A 189 16.07 -5.69 -15.36
CA CYS A 189 16.67 -6.55 -16.37
C CYS A 189 15.61 -7.39 -17.11
N LEU A 190 16.05 -8.15 -18.10
CA LEU A 190 15.20 -8.98 -18.96
C LEU A 190 14.53 -10.17 -18.26
N ASN A 191 14.91 -10.49 -17.01
CA ASN A 191 14.14 -11.45 -16.21
C ASN A 191 12.73 -10.94 -15.91
N MET A 192 12.50 -9.63 -16.09
CA MET A 192 11.17 -9.00 -16.11
C MET A 192 10.32 -9.33 -14.88
N CYS A 193 10.96 -9.37 -13.69
CA CYS A 193 10.25 -9.61 -12.44
C CYS A 193 9.16 -8.53 -12.23
N GLY A 194 7.89 -8.93 -12.20
CA GLY A 194 6.77 -8.00 -12.11
C GLY A 194 5.88 -8.08 -13.33
N ALA A 195 5.51 -6.93 -13.90
CA ALA A 195 4.45 -6.81 -14.90
C ALA A 195 4.83 -5.89 -16.06
N VAL A 196 6.07 -6.05 -16.57
CA VAL A 196 6.54 -5.30 -17.76
C VAL A 196 5.96 -5.88 -19.06
N HIS A 197 5.81 -7.20 -19.15
CA HIS A 197 5.05 -7.87 -20.21
C HIS A 197 3.56 -7.88 -19.85
#